data_AF-A0A962VVZ7-F1
#
_entry.id   AF-A0A962VVZ7-F1
#
_cell.length_a   1.000
_cell.length_b   1.000
_cell.length_c   1.000
_cell.angle_alpha   90.00
_cell.angle_beta   90.00
_cell.angle_gamma   90.00
#
_symmetry.space_group_name_H-M   'P 1'
#
loop_
_entity.id
_entity.type
_entity.pdbx_description
1 polymer ?
#
loop_
_entity_poly.entity_id
_entity_poly.type
_entity_poly.pdbx_seq_one_letter_code
_entity_poly.pdbx_strand_id
1 'polypeptide(L)'
;MIDETEIRRALSLLAPSDVFEIRAPKTRQNSRYEATTAGYFDNPDDAVKAVAKLAGRAPGIYITLNPVDPALLARAANRLDPRAKHTTSDAEIIARHRLLLDFDPVRPAGISSSDAEHQAALERASTCAAWLTEQGWPAPIVADSGNGAHLLYRLDLPNDADSKALVEAVLKALAHRFDDEQVKLDTGVGNAARITKLYGTQARKGDPLPDRPHRMSRLLQAPETPSPVDLECLRALVPPPAAPSPPPA
;
A
#
# COMPACT_ATOMS: atom_id res chain seq x y z
N MET A 1 8.04 -1.77 18.36
CA MET A 1 9.12 -0.81 18.04
C MET A 1 8.73 -0.07 16.76
N ILE A 2 9.16 1.18 16.61
CA ILE A 2 9.05 1.95 15.35
C ILE A 2 10.45 2.46 14.99
N ASP A 3 10.67 2.79 13.73
CA ASP A 3 11.86 3.48 13.22
C ASP A 3 11.43 4.87 12.73
N GLU A 4 11.69 5.90 13.53
CA GLU A 4 11.26 7.27 13.23
C GLU A 4 11.94 7.83 11.98
N THR A 5 13.20 7.48 11.74
CA THR A 5 13.96 7.94 10.56
C THR A 5 13.34 7.35 9.30
N GLU A 6 13.05 6.05 9.32
CA GLU A 6 12.43 5.36 8.20
C GLU A 6 10.98 5.85 7.95
N ILE A 7 10.21 6.14 9.01
CA ILE A 7 8.88 6.77 8.87
C ILE A 7 8.99 8.12 8.18
N ARG A 8 9.93 8.98 8.58
CA ARG A 8 10.12 10.30 7.95
C ARG A 8 10.45 10.18 6.46
N ARG A 9 11.34 9.24 6.12
CA ARG A 9 11.69 8.92 4.73
C ARG A 9 10.47 8.40 3.95
N ALA A 10 9.63 7.58 4.57
CA ALA A 10 8.39 7.11 3.97
C ALA A 10 7.41 8.26 3.70
N LEU A 11 7.22 9.16 4.67
CA LEU A 11 6.33 10.31 4.53
C LEU A 11 6.82 11.27 3.45
N SER A 12 8.13 11.57 3.39
CA SER A 12 8.68 12.47 2.35
C SER A 12 8.51 11.94 0.93
N LEU A 13 8.41 10.62 0.77
CA LEU A 13 8.15 9.99 -0.53
C LEU A 13 6.65 9.87 -0.80
N LEU A 14 5.87 9.37 0.15
CA LEU A 14 4.46 9.01 -0.07
C LEU A 14 3.52 10.21 -0.02
N ALA A 15 3.81 11.20 0.82
CA ALA A 15 2.98 12.39 1.03
C ALA A 15 3.87 13.63 1.31
N PRO A 16 4.62 14.12 0.31
CA PRO A 16 5.55 15.24 0.50
C PRO A 16 4.85 16.56 0.86
N SER A 17 3.65 16.79 0.30
CA SER A 17 2.90 18.05 0.46
C SER A 17 1.38 17.85 0.61
N ASP A 18 0.92 16.60 0.58
CA ASP A 18 -0.50 16.26 0.57
C ASP A 18 -0.99 15.95 1.99
N VAL A 19 -2.28 16.15 2.25
CA VAL A 19 -2.93 15.58 3.43
C VAL A 19 -3.04 14.07 3.25
N PHE A 20 -2.73 13.32 4.31
CA PHE A 20 -2.84 11.87 4.33
C PHE A 20 -3.49 11.36 5.61
N GLU A 21 -4.11 10.18 5.53
CA GLU A 21 -4.63 9.47 6.69
C GLU A 21 -3.60 8.44 7.16
N ILE A 22 -3.35 8.40 8.47
CA ILE A 22 -2.75 7.24 9.13
C ILE A 22 -3.87 6.41 9.76
N ARG A 23 -3.88 5.11 9.47
CA ARG A 23 -4.89 4.17 9.94
C ARG A 23 -4.24 2.95 10.57
N ALA A 24 -4.73 2.55 11.74
CA ALA A 24 -4.34 1.33 12.45
C ALA A 24 -5.59 0.54 12.85
N PRO A 25 -6.05 -0.39 11.99
CA PRO A 25 -7.15 -1.29 12.29
C PRO A 25 -6.82 -2.19 13.48
N LYS A 26 -7.84 -2.62 14.21
CA LYS A 26 -7.70 -3.57 15.34
C LYS A 26 -6.66 -3.13 16.37
N THR A 27 -6.57 -1.83 16.63
CA THR A 27 -5.69 -1.29 17.67
C THR A 27 -6.26 -1.68 19.02
N ARG A 28 -5.45 -2.39 19.82
CA ARG A 28 -5.78 -2.78 21.19
C ARG A 28 -5.95 -1.52 22.06
N GLN A 29 -7.16 -1.35 22.57
CA GLN A 29 -7.50 -0.26 23.50
C GLN A 29 -7.27 -0.71 24.94
N ASN A 30 -7.60 -1.95 25.23
CA ASN A 30 -7.31 -2.67 26.48
C ASN A 30 -7.23 -4.17 26.16
N SER A 31 -7.21 -5.04 27.18
CA SER A 31 -7.10 -6.49 27.00
C SER A 31 -8.29 -7.15 26.31
N ARG A 32 -9.45 -6.48 26.22
CA ARG A 32 -10.71 -7.07 25.72
C ARG A 32 -11.30 -6.35 24.50
N TYR A 33 -10.78 -5.18 24.14
CA TYR A 33 -11.39 -4.32 23.13
C TYR A 33 -10.37 -3.82 22.11
N GLU A 34 -10.72 -4.00 20.84
CA GLU A 34 -10.00 -3.49 19.68
C GLU A 34 -10.88 -2.49 18.94
N ALA A 35 -10.27 -1.43 18.42
CA ALA A 35 -10.94 -0.44 17.58
C ALA A 35 -10.00 0.06 16.49
N THR A 36 -10.57 0.61 15.42
CA THR A 36 -9.77 1.34 14.43
C THR A 36 -9.32 2.67 15.03
N THR A 37 -8.02 2.89 15.05
CA THR A 37 -7.42 4.19 15.37
C THR A 37 -7.01 4.85 14.06
N ALA A 38 -7.43 6.10 13.83
CA ALA A 38 -7.09 6.82 12.61
C ALA A 38 -6.91 8.32 12.87
N GLY A 39 -6.17 8.99 12.00
CA GLY A 39 -5.89 10.43 12.09
C GLY A 39 -5.46 11.00 10.75
N TYR A 40 -5.51 12.32 10.61
CA TYR A 40 -5.22 13.01 9.37
C TYR A 40 -4.10 14.01 9.60
N PHE A 41 -3.13 14.06 8.69
CA PHE A 41 -1.88 14.77 8.90
C PHE A 41 -1.48 15.55 7.66
N ASP A 42 -0.98 16.75 7.90
CA ASP A 42 -0.21 17.59 6.97
C ASP A 42 1.17 17.94 7.56
N ASN A 43 1.43 17.54 8.81
CA ASN A 43 2.70 17.73 9.49
C ASN A 43 3.38 16.37 9.75
N PRO A 44 4.53 16.09 9.09
CA PRO A 44 5.24 14.82 9.27
C PRO A 44 5.78 14.59 10.69
N ASP A 45 6.18 15.64 11.42
CA ASP A 45 6.67 15.51 12.79
C ASP A 45 5.57 15.03 13.74
N ASP A 46 4.37 15.59 13.60
CA ASP A 46 3.24 15.20 14.42
C ASP A 46 2.72 13.81 14.06
N ALA A 47 2.80 13.42 12.78
CA ALA A 47 2.55 12.05 12.32
C ALA A 47 3.49 11.05 13.01
N VAL A 48 4.80 11.31 13.02
CA VAL A 48 5.79 10.44 13.67
C VAL A 48 5.51 10.28 15.17
N LYS A 49 5.29 11.41 15.87
CA LYS A 49 4.96 11.40 17.32
C LYS A 49 3.66 10.63 17.60
N ALA A 50 2.67 10.73 16.72
CA ALA A 50 1.41 10.01 16.87
C ALA A 50 1.57 8.51 16.65
N VAL A 51 2.31 8.10 15.60
CA VAL A 51 2.61 6.70 15.27
C VAL A 51 3.38 6.00 16.39
N ALA A 52 4.30 6.70 17.06
CA ALA A 52 5.03 6.17 18.21
C ALA A 52 4.09 5.64 19.32
N LYS A 53 2.94 6.29 19.51
CA LYS A 53 1.92 5.90 20.52
C LYS A 53 1.17 4.61 20.16
N LEU A 54 1.25 4.16 18.90
CA LEU A 54 0.64 2.92 18.41
C LEU A 54 1.59 1.72 18.45
N ALA A 55 2.88 1.94 18.75
CA ALA A 55 3.88 0.88 18.77
C ALA A 55 3.43 -0.29 19.66
N GLY A 56 3.35 -1.49 19.08
CA GLY A 56 2.94 -2.71 19.81
C GLY A 56 1.44 -2.84 20.09
N ARG A 57 0.61 -1.86 19.72
CA ARG A 57 -0.83 -1.88 19.98
C ARG A 57 -1.68 -2.36 18.81
N ALA A 58 -1.19 -2.22 17.58
CA ALA A 58 -1.88 -2.66 16.37
C ALA A 58 -1.14 -3.80 15.66
N PRO A 59 -1.84 -4.65 14.89
CA PRO A 59 -1.23 -5.61 13.96
C PRO A 59 -0.45 -4.93 12.82
N GLY A 60 -0.77 -3.68 12.52
CA GLY A 60 -0.08 -2.89 11.51
C GLY A 60 -0.56 -1.44 11.51
N ILE A 61 0.29 -0.56 11.02
CA ILE A 61 0.01 0.86 10.83
C ILE A 61 0.14 1.15 9.35
N TYR A 62 -0.80 1.93 8.83
CA TYR A 62 -0.99 2.13 7.42
C TYR A 62 -1.14 3.62 7.11
N ILE A 63 -0.85 3.98 5.87
CA ILE A 63 -1.01 5.33 5.31
C ILE A 63 -1.85 5.24 4.03
N THR A 64 -2.67 6.24 3.73
CA THR A 64 -3.32 6.34 2.41
C THR A 64 -2.29 6.47 1.31
N LEU A 65 -2.49 5.71 0.23
CA LEU A 65 -1.57 5.68 -0.90
C LEU A 65 -1.67 6.95 -1.77
N ASN A 66 -2.85 7.56 -1.76
CA ASN A 66 -3.24 8.70 -2.58
C ASN A 66 -3.61 9.90 -1.69
N PRO A 67 -3.49 11.14 -2.19
CA PRO A 67 -3.89 12.34 -1.46
C PRO A 67 -5.38 12.31 -1.11
N VAL A 68 -5.70 12.64 0.14
CA VAL A 68 -7.08 12.74 0.59
C VAL A 68 -7.55 14.19 0.50
N ASP A 69 -8.86 14.41 0.52
CA ASP A 69 -9.43 15.75 0.62
C ASP A 69 -8.89 16.47 1.88
N PRO A 70 -8.24 17.65 1.73
CA PRO A 70 -7.70 18.38 2.88
C PRO A 70 -8.73 18.71 3.97
N ALA A 71 -10.01 18.83 3.62
CA ALA A 71 -11.08 19.06 4.59
C ALA A 71 -11.18 17.93 5.63
N LEU A 72 -10.69 16.72 5.32
CA LEU A 72 -10.69 15.59 6.24
C LEU A 72 -9.78 15.81 7.46
N LEU A 73 -8.83 16.77 7.41
CA LEU A 73 -8.07 17.19 8.60
C LEU A 73 -9.00 17.52 9.78
N ALA A 74 -10.18 18.09 9.52
CA ALA A 74 -11.15 18.44 10.56
C ALA A 74 -11.65 17.24 11.38
N ARG A 75 -11.50 15.99 10.88
CA ARG A 75 -11.85 14.77 11.63
C ARG A 75 -10.90 14.54 12.81
N ALA A 76 -9.60 14.77 12.62
CA ALA A 76 -8.55 14.56 13.62
C ALA A 76 -7.22 15.19 13.19
N ALA A 77 -7.15 16.52 13.18
CA ALA A 77 -5.99 17.27 12.69
C ALA A 77 -4.73 16.97 13.50
N ASN A 78 -3.71 16.44 12.83
CA ASN A 78 -2.39 16.10 13.36
C ASN A 78 -2.41 15.27 14.65
N ARG A 79 -3.43 14.42 14.79
CA ARG A 79 -3.58 13.50 15.93
C ARG A 79 -4.32 12.24 15.52
N LEU A 80 -4.21 11.21 16.35
CA LEU A 80 -5.01 10.00 16.19
C LEU A 80 -6.26 10.07 17.06
N ASP A 81 -7.43 9.75 16.49
CA ASP A 81 -8.61 9.33 17.22
C ASP A 81 -8.52 7.82 17.51
N PRO A 82 -8.43 7.40 18.79
CA PRO A 82 -8.28 5.99 19.16
C PRO A 82 -9.48 5.12 18.74
N ARG A 83 -10.66 5.72 18.49
CA ARG A 83 -11.89 5.02 18.11
C ARG A 83 -12.57 5.73 16.94
N ALA A 84 -11.80 5.94 15.88
CA ALA A 84 -12.25 6.64 14.68
C ALA A 84 -13.51 5.98 14.10
N LYS A 85 -14.58 6.77 13.99
CA LYS A 85 -15.86 6.35 13.39
C LYS A 85 -15.88 6.52 11.87
N HIS A 86 -15.06 7.43 11.36
CA HIS A 86 -14.93 7.74 9.94
C HIS A 86 -13.48 7.57 9.52
N THR A 87 -13.31 6.95 8.36
CA THR A 87 -12.02 6.80 7.69
C THR A 87 -12.19 7.16 6.23
N THR A 88 -11.11 7.49 5.53
CA THR A 88 -11.18 7.92 4.12
C THR A 88 -11.85 6.87 3.25
N SER A 89 -12.83 7.33 2.46
CA SER A 89 -13.51 6.56 1.42
C SER A 89 -12.99 6.93 0.02
N ASP A 90 -13.30 6.11 -0.99
CA ASP A 90 -12.81 6.32 -2.36
C ASP A 90 -13.23 7.67 -2.96
N ALA A 91 -14.41 8.19 -2.59
CA ALA A 91 -14.92 9.47 -3.07
C ALA A 91 -14.18 10.69 -2.47
N GLU A 92 -13.41 10.48 -1.41
CA GLU A 92 -12.68 11.52 -0.69
C GLU A 92 -11.18 11.55 -1.08
N ILE A 93 -10.83 10.87 -2.17
CA ILE A 93 -9.49 10.88 -2.77
C ILE A 93 -9.46 11.88 -3.92
N ILE A 94 -8.46 12.75 -3.91
CA ILE A 94 -8.34 13.84 -4.88
C ILE A 94 -7.88 13.32 -6.24
N ALA A 95 -6.87 12.45 -6.26
CA ALA A 95 -6.30 11.88 -7.48
C ALA A 95 -5.58 10.56 -7.17
N ARG A 96 -5.33 9.76 -8.21
CA ARG A 96 -4.56 8.51 -8.11
C ARG A 96 -3.09 8.81 -8.42
N HIS A 97 -2.31 8.95 -7.35
CA HIS A 97 -0.89 9.28 -7.39
C HIS A 97 0.01 8.05 -7.42
N ARG A 98 -0.49 6.86 -7.05
CA ARG A 98 0.33 5.65 -7.04
C ARG A 98 -0.47 4.39 -7.37
N LEU A 99 0.23 3.46 -8.01
CA LEU A 99 -0.16 2.07 -8.17
C LEU A 99 0.63 1.23 -7.17
N LEU A 100 -0.06 0.49 -6.31
CA LEU A 100 0.55 -0.51 -5.43
C LEU A 100 0.48 -1.87 -6.11
N LEU A 101 1.63 -2.51 -6.33
CA LEU A 101 1.72 -3.94 -6.58
C LEU A 101 2.15 -4.61 -5.26
N ASP A 102 1.23 -5.33 -4.63
CA ASP A 102 1.43 -5.99 -3.33
C ASP A 102 1.64 -7.48 -3.55
N PHE A 103 2.89 -7.93 -3.40
CA PHE A 103 3.29 -9.33 -3.53
C PHE A 103 3.29 -9.99 -2.15
N ASP A 104 2.31 -10.84 -1.92
CA ASP A 104 2.12 -11.56 -0.67
C ASP A 104 2.39 -13.06 -0.88
N PRO A 105 3.19 -13.71 -0.02
CA PRO A 105 3.39 -15.14 -0.13
C PRO A 105 2.13 -15.91 0.30
N VAL A 106 1.87 -17.02 -0.37
CA VAL A 106 0.78 -17.95 -0.07
C VAL A 106 1.06 -18.63 1.26
N ARG A 107 0.22 -18.36 2.26
CA ARG A 107 0.33 -18.91 3.61
C ARG A 107 -1.02 -18.86 4.34
N PRO A 108 -1.18 -19.55 5.49
CA PRO A 108 -2.38 -19.42 6.31
C PRO A 108 -2.71 -17.97 6.67
N ALA A 109 -4.00 -17.64 6.70
CA ALA A 109 -4.45 -16.31 7.06
C ALA A 109 -4.12 -15.98 8.53
N GLY A 110 -3.81 -14.71 8.81
CA GLY A 110 -3.61 -14.21 10.17
C GLY A 110 -2.22 -14.40 10.76
N ILE A 111 -1.26 -14.99 10.04
CA ILE A 111 0.13 -15.17 10.51
C ILE A 111 1.15 -14.40 9.69
N SER A 112 2.35 -14.22 10.25
CA SER A 112 3.49 -13.63 9.54
C SER A 112 4.20 -14.68 8.65
N SER A 113 4.93 -14.21 7.63
CA SER A 113 5.68 -15.10 6.74
C SER A 113 6.90 -15.70 7.43
N SER A 114 7.26 -16.91 6.99
CA SER A 114 8.62 -17.44 7.21
C SER A 114 9.67 -16.66 6.42
N ASP A 115 10.95 -16.90 6.71
CA ASP A 115 12.05 -16.26 5.94
C ASP A 115 12.02 -16.69 4.47
N ALA A 116 11.74 -17.96 4.19
CA ALA A 116 11.63 -18.47 2.81
C ALA A 116 10.41 -17.87 2.07
N GLU A 117 9.24 -17.83 2.72
CA GLU A 117 8.04 -17.19 2.16
C GLU A 117 8.28 -15.70 1.87
N HIS A 118 8.93 -14.99 2.80
CA HIS A 118 9.25 -13.56 2.65
C HIS A 118 10.23 -13.32 1.50
N GLN A 119 11.29 -14.13 1.40
CA GLN A 119 12.29 -14.03 0.35
C GLN A 119 11.69 -14.31 -1.03
N ALA A 120 10.82 -15.31 -1.15
CA ALA A 120 10.12 -15.61 -2.41
C ALA A 120 9.29 -14.42 -2.91
N ALA A 121 8.60 -13.70 -2.01
CA ALA A 121 7.84 -12.50 -2.36
C ALA A 121 8.74 -11.35 -2.86
N LEU A 122 9.91 -11.14 -2.22
CA LEU A 122 10.90 -10.15 -2.66
C LEU A 122 11.46 -10.47 -4.06
N GLU A 123 11.79 -11.74 -4.30
CA GLU A 123 12.30 -12.20 -5.60
C GLU A 123 11.25 -12.06 -6.71
N ARG A 124 9.99 -12.40 -6.40
CA ARG A 124 8.89 -12.26 -7.35
C ARG A 124 8.62 -10.79 -7.70
N ALA A 125 8.64 -9.89 -6.71
CA ALA A 125 8.55 -8.46 -6.93
C ALA A 125 9.73 -7.93 -7.77
N SER A 126 10.96 -8.34 -7.48
CA SER A 126 12.14 -7.97 -8.26
C SER A 126 12.01 -8.43 -9.73
N THR A 127 11.53 -9.65 -9.95
CA THR A 127 11.29 -10.19 -11.30
C THR A 127 10.25 -9.36 -12.05
N CYS A 128 9.16 -8.97 -11.38
CA CYS A 128 8.13 -8.11 -11.96
C CYS A 128 8.68 -6.72 -12.30
N ALA A 129 9.43 -6.10 -11.39
CA ALA A 129 10.02 -4.78 -11.61
C ALA A 129 11.01 -4.76 -12.79
N ALA A 130 11.86 -5.79 -12.92
CA ALA A 130 12.78 -5.93 -14.04
C ALA A 130 12.03 -6.03 -15.37
N TRP A 131 11.00 -6.88 -15.43
CA TRP A 131 10.19 -7.02 -16.64
C TRP A 131 9.43 -5.73 -16.99
N LEU A 132 8.86 -5.03 -16.01
CA LEU A 132 8.20 -3.74 -16.23
C LEU A 132 9.18 -2.68 -16.75
N THR A 133 10.42 -2.69 -16.28
CA THR A 133 11.48 -1.81 -16.82
C THR A 133 11.73 -2.10 -18.31
N GLU A 134 11.76 -3.38 -18.71
CA GLU A 134 11.85 -3.76 -20.13
C GLU A 134 10.63 -3.32 -20.95
N GLN A 135 9.46 -3.17 -20.31
CA GLN A 135 8.25 -2.60 -20.93
C GLN A 135 8.23 -1.05 -20.93
N GLY A 136 9.33 -0.41 -20.55
CA GLY A 136 9.46 1.04 -20.54
C GLY A 136 8.91 1.73 -19.29
N TRP A 137 8.56 0.98 -18.24
CA TRP A 137 8.09 1.60 -16.99
C TRP A 137 9.26 2.25 -16.24
N PRO A 138 9.04 3.41 -15.58
CA PRO A 138 10.03 4.03 -14.71
C PRO A 138 10.28 3.17 -13.46
N ALA A 139 11.40 3.39 -12.78
CA ALA A 139 11.72 2.66 -11.56
C ALA A 139 10.68 2.91 -10.44
N PRO A 140 10.18 1.87 -9.75
CA PRO A 140 9.27 2.04 -8.62
C PRO A 140 10.01 2.37 -7.33
N ILE A 141 9.26 2.81 -6.32
CA ILE A 141 9.71 2.60 -4.94
C ILE A 141 9.56 1.12 -4.62
N VAL A 142 10.63 0.48 -4.14
CA VAL A 142 10.66 -0.91 -3.71
C VAL A 142 10.68 -0.96 -2.20
N ALA A 143 9.79 -1.74 -1.60
CA ALA A 143 9.69 -1.82 -0.15
C ALA A 143 9.36 -3.22 0.35
N ASP A 144 9.85 -3.52 1.56
CA ASP A 144 9.51 -4.68 2.36
C ASP A 144 8.29 -4.33 3.23
N SER A 145 7.19 -5.09 3.09
CA SER A 145 5.97 -4.89 3.88
C SER A 145 6.07 -5.49 5.30
N GLY A 146 7.19 -6.14 5.59
CA GLY A 146 7.45 -7.01 6.74
C GLY A 146 6.97 -8.45 6.54
N ASN A 147 6.22 -8.73 5.47
CA ASN A 147 5.62 -10.02 5.20
C ASN A 147 5.67 -10.46 3.74
N GLY A 148 5.95 -9.52 2.85
CA GLY A 148 5.99 -9.65 1.40
C GLY A 148 6.68 -8.40 0.85
N ALA A 149 6.40 -8.07 -0.40
CA ALA A 149 7.07 -7.00 -1.11
C ALA A 149 6.06 -6.04 -1.76
N HIS A 150 6.34 -4.74 -1.69
CA HIS A 150 5.56 -3.72 -2.38
C HIS A 150 6.41 -3.08 -3.48
N LEU A 151 5.81 -2.92 -4.66
CA LEU A 151 6.28 -1.96 -5.66
C LEU A 151 5.26 -0.81 -5.74
N LEU A 152 5.73 0.42 -5.58
CA LEU A 152 4.89 1.62 -5.69
C LEU A 152 5.33 2.42 -6.91
N TYR A 153 4.55 2.32 -7.98
CA TYR A 153 4.74 3.13 -9.17
C TYR A 153 3.98 4.44 -9.04
N ARG A 154 4.59 5.55 -9.49
CA ARG A 154 3.90 6.85 -9.55
C ARG A 154 2.88 6.82 -10.68
N LEU A 155 1.71 7.40 -10.41
CA LEU A 155 0.66 7.63 -11.38
C LEU A 155 0.35 9.12 -11.46
N ASP A 156 -0.27 9.52 -12.56
CA ASP A 156 -0.91 10.82 -12.75
C ASP A 156 -2.29 10.59 -13.39
N LEU A 157 -3.22 10.07 -12.58
CA LEU A 157 -4.57 9.72 -13.04
C LEU A 157 -5.63 10.43 -12.17
N PRO A 158 -6.76 10.84 -12.78
CA PRO A 158 -7.91 11.33 -12.03
C PRO A 158 -8.52 10.22 -11.16
N ASN A 159 -9.34 10.62 -10.19
CA ASN A 159 -10.14 9.67 -9.42
C ASN A 159 -11.54 9.47 -10.06
N ASP A 160 -11.56 8.77 -11.18
CA ASP A 160 -12.78 8.44 -11.91
C ASP A 160 -12.94 6.93 -12.15
N ALA A 161 -14.06 6.56 -12.77
CA ALA A 161 -14.40 5.18 -13.07
C ALA A 161 -13.43 4.53 -14.08
N ASP A 162 -12.97 5.29 -15.07
CA ASP A 162 -12.06 4.81 -16.11
C ASP A 162 -10.68 4.51 -15.53
N SER A 163 -10.16 5.40 -14.68
CA SER A 163 -8.88 5.21 -13.99
C SER A 163 -8.94 4.04 -13.01
N LYS A 164 -10.09 3.86 -12.33
CA LYS A 164 -10.33 2.67 -11.50
C LYS A 164 -10.27 1.39 -12.34
N ALA A 165 -11.02 1.34 -13.45
CA ALA A 165 -11.07 0.18 -14.32
C ALA A 165 -9.70 -0.16 -14.91
N LEU A 166 -8.93 0.86 -15.33
CA LEU A 166 -7.56 0.68 -15.83
C LEU A 166 -6.64 0.09 -14.76
N VAL A 167 -6.64 0.65 -13.55
CA VAL A 167 -5.82 0.14 -12.44
C VAL A 167 -6.17 -1.31 -12.10
N GLU A 168 -7.45 -1.64 -12.01
CA GLU A 168 -7.90 -3.02 -11.75
C GLU A 168 -7.49 -3.99 -12.88
N ALA A 169 -7.56 -3.54 -14.13
CA ALA A 169 -7.16 -4.35 -15.27
C ALA A 169 -5.64 -4.59 -15.31
N VAL A 170 -4.83 -3.57 -15.02
CA VAL A 170 -3.37 -3.67 -14.89
C VAL A 170 -3.00 -4.67 -13.78
N LEU A 171 -3.62 -4.56 -12.60
CA LEU A 171 -3.38 -5.49 -11.50
C LEU A 171 -3.68 -6.93 -11.90
N LYS A 172 -4.81 -7.17 -12.58
CA LYS A 172 -5.20 -8.50 -13.06
C LYS A 172 -4.22 -9.05 -14.11
N ALA A 173 -3.79 -8.22 -15.06
CA ALA A 173 -2.83 -8.62 -16.09
C ALA A 173 -1.48 -9.00 -15.48
N LEU A 174 -1.01 -8.22 -14.50
CA LEU A 174 0.23 -8.50 -13.79
C LEU A 174 0.11 -9.74 -12.89
N ALA A 175 -0.99 -9.90 -12.16
CA ALA A 175 -1.25 -11.12 -11.39
C ALA A 175 -1.27 -12.36 -12.29
N HIS A 176 -1.94 -12.29 -13.45
CA HIS A 176 -1.94 -13.40 -14.41
C HIS A 176 -0.53 -13.80 -14.87
N ARG A 177 0.39 -12.83 -14.98
CA ARG A 177 1.77 -13.06 -15.42
C ARG A 177 2.70 -13.53 -14.30
N PHE A 178 2.50 -13.05 -13.07
CA PHE A 178 3.48 -13.18 -11.99
C PHE A 178 3.00 -14.00 -10.79
N ASP A 179 1.72 -14.33 -10.69
CA ASP A 179 1.24 -15.26 -9.67
C ASP A 179 1.82 -16.66 -9.89
N ASP A 180 2.21 -17.30 -8.80
CA ASP A 180 2.60 -18.71 -8.79
C ASP A 180 2.04 -19.42 -7.54
N GLU A 181 2.51 -20.63 -7.25
CA GLU A 181 2.07 -21.41 -6.09
C GLU A 181 2.54 -20.82 -4.74
N GLN A 182 3.59 -20.00 -4.75
CA GLN A 182 4.25 -19.45 -3.57
C GLN A 182 3.91 -17.99 -3.30
N VAL A 183 3.62 -17.19 -4.33
CA VAL A 183 3.41 -15.74 -4.24
C VAL A 183 2.25 -15.31 -5.13
N LYS A 184 1.43 -14.39 -4.60
CA LYS A 184 0.33 -13.75 -5.31
C LYS A 184 0.48 -12.24 -5.30
N LEU A 185 0.13 -11.59 -6.40
CA LEU A 185 -0.07 -10.15 -6.47
C LEU A 185 -1.53 -9.85 -6.08
N ASP A 186 -1.75 -9.11 -4.98
CA ASP A 186 -3.10 -8.78 -4.52
C ASP A 186 -3.79 -7.82 -5.49
N THR A 187 -4.74 -8.36 -6.26
CA THR A 187 -5.56 -7.56 -7.19
C THR A 187 -6.67 -6.76 -6.51
N GLY A 188 -6.91 -7.00 -5.22
CA GLY A 188 -7.91 -6.31 -4.42
C GLY A 188 -7.50 -4.90 -3.98
N VAL A 189 -6.29 -4.45 -4.32
CA VAL A 189 -5.73 -3.14 -3.90
C VAL A 189 -6.04 -1.97 -4.84
N GLY A 190 -6.85 -2.18 -5.89
CA GLY A 190 -7.09 -1.18 -6.94
C GLY A 190 -8.00 0.02 -6.58
N ASN A 191 -8.63 0.03 -5.40
CA ASN A 191 -9.50 1.14 -5.00
C ASN A 191 -8.71 2.43 -4.67
N ALA A 192 -9.34 3.59 -4.78
CA ALA A 192 -8.65 4.88 -4.66
C ALA A 192 -8.13 5.16 -3.24
N ALA A 193 -8.94 4.85 -2.21
CA ALA A 193 -8.58 5.05 -0.81
C ALA A 193 -7.76 3.89 -0.22
N ARG A 194 -7.07 3.12 -1.06
CA ARG A 194 -6.22 2.02 -0.61
C ARG A 194 -5.15 2.55 0.35
N ILE A 195 -5.03 1.86 1.47
CA ILE A 195 -3.97 2.09 2.45
C ILE A 195 -2.83 1.10 2.19
N THR A 196 -1.59 1.54 2.38
CA THR A 196 -0.38 0.70 2.35
C THR A 196 0.35 0.78 3.69
N LYS A 197 1.33 -0.09 3.92
CA LYS A 197 2.14 -0.05 5.14
C LYS A 197 2.80 1.32 5.28
N LEU A 198 2.71 1.90 6.49
CA LEU A 198 3.60 3.00 6.84
C LEU A 198 4.96 2.38 7.16
N TYR A 199 5.88 2.49 6.21
CA TYR A 199 7.24 1.97 6.36
C TYR A 199 7.95 2.60 7.57
N GLY A 200 8.79 1.81 8.24
CA GLY A 200 9.31 2.10 9.58
C GLY A 200 8.39 1.64 10.72
N THR A 201 7.32 0.90 10.43
CA THR A 201 6.46 0.26 11.43
C THR A 201 6.44 -1.27 11.31
N GLN A 202 6.24 -1.96 12.43
CA GLN A 202 6.31 -3.43 12.48
C GLN A 202 5.02 -4.07 11.96
N ALA A 203 5.16 -5.10 11.12
CA ALA A 203 4.05 -5.96 10.71
C ALA A 203 3.89 -7.11 11.70
N ARG A 204 2.73 -7.16 12.37
CA ARG A 204 2.48 -8.00 13.55
C ARG A 204 1.24 -8.89 13.36
N LYS A 205 1.20 -9.62 12.23
CA LYS A 205 0.14 -10.61 11.97
C LYS A 205 0.40 -11.84 12.87
N GLY A 206 -0.57 -12.18 13.71
CA GLY A 206 -0.49 -13.33 14.63
C GLY A 206 0.55 -13.16 15.74
N ASP A 207 0.88 -14.24 16.42
CA ASP A 207 1.97 -14.26 17.39
C ASP A 207 3.33 -14.47 16.69
N PRO A 208 4.42 -13.86 17.20
CA PRO A 208 5.74 -14.06 16.64
C PRO A 208 6.30 -15.41 17.08
N LEU A 209 6.70 -16.24 16.12
CA LEU A 209 7.44 -17.49 16.35
C LEU A 209 8.84 -17.37 15.76
N PRO A 210 9.81 -18.20 16.20
CA PRO A 210 11.17 -18.19 15.64
C PRO A 210 11.21 -18.34 14.11
N ASP A 211 10.33 -19.16 13.55
CA ASP A 211 10.21 -19.39 12.10
C ASP A 211 9.28 -18.39 11.39
N ARG A 212 8.53 -17.58 12.14
CA ARG A 212 7.55 -16.60 11.63
C ARG A 212 7.61 -15.29 12.42
N PRO A 213 8.75 -14.58 12.37
CA PRO A 213 8.95 -13.38 13.16
C PRO A 213 8.09 -12.22 12.66
N HIS A 214 7.78 -11.29 13.56
CA HIS A 214 7.26 -9.97 13.18
C HIS A 214 8.41 -9.09 12.67
N ARG A 215 8.38 -8.68 11.40
CA ARG A 215 9.43 -7.85 10.78
C ARG A 215 9.03 -6.38 10.70
N MET A 216 10.04 -5.50 10.69
CA MET A 216 9.86 -4.08 10.38
C MET A 216 9.62 -3.92 8.88
N SER A 217 8.58 -3.17 8.50
CA SER A 217 8.40 -2.74 7.11
C SER A 217 9.37 -1.60 6.79
N ARG A 218 9.94 -1.55 5.59
CA ARG A 218 10.99 -0.58 5.22
C ARG A 218 11.09 -0.38 3.72
N LEU A 219 11.54 0.79 3.32
CA LEU A 219 11.91 1.12 1.94
C LEU A 219 13.27 0.50 1.63
N LEU A 220 13.30 -0.37 0.63
CA LEU A 220 14.52 -0.99 0.14
C LEU A 220 15.23 -0.09 -0.88
N GLN A 221 14.44 0.49 -1.80
CA GLN A 221 14.95 1.37 -2.84
C GLN A 221 13.88 2.41 -3.20
N ALA A 222 14.31 3.60 -3.58
CA ALA A 222 13.44 4.62 -4.16
C ALA A 222 14.21 5.40 -5.23
N PRO A 223 13.59 5.76 -6.37
CA PRO A 223 14.23 6.64 -7.34
C PRO A 223 14.39 8.04 -6.73
N GLU A 224 15.49 8.72 -7.05
CA GLU A 224 15.73 10.10 -6.61
C GLU A 224 14.67 11.06 -7.14
N THR A 225 14.25 10.86 -8.40
CA THR A 225 13.19 11.62 -9.05
C THR A 225 12.14 10.65 -9.60
N PRO A 226 11.07 10.35 -8.84
CA PRO A 226 9.99 9.49 -9.32
C PRO A 226 9.23 10.16 -10.47
N SER A 227 9.15 9.50 -11.63
CA SER A 227 8.29 9.90 -12.75
C SER A 227 7.03 9.01 -12.82
N PRO A 228 5.88 9.56 -13.25
CA PRO A 228 4.68 8.75 -13.45
C PRO A 228 4.90 7.72 -14.56
N VAL A 229 4.22 6.58 -14.45
CA VAL A 229 4.12 5.61 -15.54
C VAL A 229 3.28 6.23 -16.66
N ASP A 230 3.80 6.19 -17.88
CA ASP A 230 3.07 6.68 -19.04
C ASP A 230 1.76 5.91 -19.23
N LEU A 231 0.69 6.64 -19.57
CA LEU A 231 -0.65 6.05 -19.75
C LEU A 231 -0.65 4.95 -20.83
N GLU A 232 0.18 5.09 -21.86
CA GLU A 232 0.34 4.08 -22.91
C GLU A 232 0.96 2.80 -22.37
N CYS A 233 1.96 2.89 -21.48
CA CYS A 233 2.56 1.74 -20.81
C CYS A 233 1.55 1.00 -19.92
N LEU A 234 0.65 1.72 -19.23
CA LEU A 234 -0.46 1.11 -18.47
C LEU A 234 -1.43 0.37 -19.40
N ARG A 235 -1.85 1.02 -20.50
CA ARG A 235 -2.79 0.47 -21.46
C ARG A 235 -2.22 -0.73 -22.23
N ALA A 236 -0.92 -0.74 -22.51
CA ALA A 236 -0.25 -1.83 -23.20
C ALA A 236 -0.31 -3.16 -22.42
N LEU A 237 -0.47 -3.12 -21.09
CA LEU A 237 -0.65 -4.31 -20.27
C LEU A 237 -2.08 -4.87 -20.29
N VAL A 238 -3.05 -4.07 -20.72
CA VAL A 238 -4.46 -4.44 -20.68
C VAL A 238 -4.88 -4.88 -22.08
N PRO A 239 -5.45 -6.09 -22.25
CA PRO A 239 -5.95 -6.49 -23.56
C PRO A 239 -7.03 -5.49 -24.04
N PRO A 240 -7.12 -5.23 -25.35
CA PRO A 240 -8.17 -4.39 -25.89
C PRO A 240 -9.55 -4.95 -25.47
N PRO A 241 -10.54 -4.08 -25.22
CA PRO A 241 -11.87 -4.54 -24.85
C PRO A 241 -12.38 -5.55 -25.88
N ALA A 242 -12.94 -6.66 -25.41
CA ALA A 242 -13.52 -7.67 -26.28
C ALA A 242 -14.55 -6.99 -27.20
N ALA A 243 -14.49 -7.29 -28.50
CA ALA A 243 -15.48 -6.79 -29.45
C ALA A 243 -16.90 -7.16 -28.95
N PRO A 244 -17.88 -6.24 -29.07
CA PRO A 244 -19.23 -6.53 -28.65
C PRO A 244 -19.71 -7.82 -29.33
N SER A 245 -20.25 -8.75 -28.56
CA SER A 245 -20.84 -9.96 -29.11
C SER A 245 -21.92 -9.56 -30.13
N PRO A 246 -21.97 -10.19 -31.31
CA PRO A 246 -23.03 -9.91 -32.26
C PRO A 246 -24.39 -10.11 -31.58
N PRO A 247 -25.40 -9.27 -31.90
CA PRO A 247 -26.73 -9.43 -31.31
C PRO A 247 -27.24 -10.85 -31.57
N PRO A 248 -28.01 -11.43 -30.62
CA PRO A 248 -28.61 -12.74 -30.83
C PRO A 248 -29.45 -12.73 -32.11
N ALA A 249 -29.32 -13.80 -32.90
CA ALA A 249 -30.02 -13.99 -34.17
C ALA A 249 -31.54 -14.13 -33.99
#